data_AF-A0A7D4DVP0-F1
#
_entry.id   AF-A0A7D4DVP0-F1
#
_cell.length_a   1.000
_cell.length_b   1.000
_cell.length_c   1.000
_cell.angle_alpha   90.00
_cell.angle_beta   90.00
_cell.angle_gamma   90.00
#
_symmetry.space_group_name_H-M   'P 1'
#
loop_
_entity.id
_entity.type
_entity.pdbx_description
1 polymer ?
#
loop_
_entity_poly.entity_id
_entity_poly.type
_entity_poly.pdbx_seq_one_letter_code
_entity_poly.pdbx_strand_id
1 'polypeptide(L)'
;MKSGITAGRLLCVAGLLALAAPAYAIDCAKAASAVEKLICSDRKTVSADAELNRAYAAILKQAPDGDIRAMLAHNQKRWIAARDEALANLIEDPGSVPAGKTAGAAARELIRDRAAELKATRKGAELPELISRALSQKQFQAQFTGGAYAGYSTSCDIFPGEHAYYGCFATRHYQNKDRICSVDEYWASGSVYTKRYVANVVDGKPQLAASCSFSNSDEACSDTAGETKWNMKPQQPDFLYPAKPLPKIDGEIVSDDDYDWARACLTGATYPAN
;
A
#
# COMPACT_ATOMS: atom_id res chain seq x y z
N MET A 1 -71.75 -30.77 -13.59
CA MET A 1 -70.90 -31.96 -13.40
C MET A 1 -69.45 -31.58 -13.70
N LYS A 2 -68.62 -31.67 -12.66
CA LYS A 2 -67.15 -31.84 -12.59
C LYS A 2 -66.21 -30.91 -13.36
N SER A 3 -65.62 -30.00 -12.56
CA SER A 3 -64.30 -29.38 -12.70
C SER A 3 -63.15 -30.39 -12.82
N GLY A 4 -62.04 -29.97 -13.42
CA GLY A 4 -60.75 -30.65 -13.36
C GLY A 4 -59.62 -29.72 -13.82
N ILE A 5 -59.08 -28.93 -12.90
CA ILE A 5 -57.87 -28.10 -13.04
C ILE A 5 -56.66 -29.04 -12.92
N THR A 6 -55.81 -29.11 -13.94
CA THR A 6 -54.56 -29.88 -13.87
C THR A 6 -53.40 -28.97 -13.46
N ALA A 7 -52.82 -29.34 -12.34
CA ALA A 7 -51.74 -28.74 -11.57
C ALA A 7 -50.55 -28.19 -12.38
N GLY A 8 -50.08 -27.01 -11.94
CA GLY A 8 -48.85 -26.39 -12.38
C GLY A 8 -47.60 -27.17 -11.97
N ARG A 9 -46.57 -27.07 -12.82
CA ARG A 9 -45.18 -27.37 -12.46
C ARG A 9 -44.45 -26.05 -12.24
N LEU A 10 -44.41 -25.60 -10.99
CA LEU A 10 -43.38 -24.68 -10.52
C LEU A 10 -42.03 -25.41 -10.61
N LEU A 11 -41.16 -25.00 -11.55
CA LEU A 11 -39.75 -25.32 -11.45
C LEU A 11 -39.13 -24.40 -10.39
N CYS A 12 -38.87 -24.95 -9.21
CA CYS A 12 -37.98 -24.36 -8.23
C CYS A 12 -36.57 -24.26 -8.81
N VAL A 13 -36.13 -23.06 -9.20
CA VAL A 13 -34.70 -22.75 -9.36
C VAL A 13 -34.12 -22.62 -7.96
N ALA A 14 -33.78 -23.78 -7.37
CA ALA A 14 -33.04 -23.84 -6.11
C ALA A 14 -31.60 -23.40 -6.35
N GLY A 15 -31.13 -22.47 -5.52
CA GLY A 15 -29.95 -21.67 -5.76
C GLY A 15 -28.62 -22.44 -5.76
N LEU A 16 -27.73 -21.95 -6.61
CA LEU A 16 -26.28 -22.01 -6.41
C LEU A 16 -25.82 -20.57 -6.19
N LEU A 17 -26.14 -20.03 -5.01
CA LEU A 17 -25.27 -19.04 -4.39
C LEU A 17 -24.02 -19.80 -3.92
N ALA A 18 -23.16 -20.18 -4.87
CA ALA A 18 -21.78 -20.43 -4.55
C ALA A 18 -21.27 -19.10 -3.97
N LEU A 19 -21.16 -19.03 -2.65
CA LEU A 19 -20.35 -18.04 -1.97
C LEU A 19 -18.97 -18.21 -2.59
N ALA A 20 -18.67 -17.45 -3.64
CA ALA A 20 -17.35 -17.42 -4.22
C ALA A 20 -16.43 -17.06 -3.06
N ALA A 21 -15.65 -18.05 -2.60
CA ALA A 21 -14.63 -17.80 -1.62
C ALA A 21 -13.79 -16.66 -2.21
N PRO A 22 -13.64 -15.54 -1.49
CA PRO A 22 -12.80 -14.46 -1.97
C PRO A 22 -11.44 -15.04 -2.33
N ALA A 23 -10.90 -14.61 -3.47
CA ALA A 23 -9.78 -15.26 -4.15
C ALA A 23 -8.48 -15.39 -3.33
N TYR A 24 -8.45 -14.86 -2.10
CA TYR A 24 -7.32 -14.88 -1.18
C TYR A 24 -7.61 -15.58 0.16
N ALA A 25 -8.76 -16.24 0.32
CA ALA A 25 -9.03 -17.07 1.49
C ALA A 25 -8.19 -18.34 1.46
N ILE A 26 -7.58 -18.70 2.59
CA ILE A 26 -6.78 -19.91 2.69
C ILE A 26 -7.71 -21.14 2.68
N ASP A 27 -7.47 -22.04 1.73
CA ASP A 27 -8.14 -23.34 1.66
C ASP A 27 -7.39 -24.34 2.53
N CYS A 28 -7.83 -24.49 3.79
CA CYS A 28 -7.15 -25.36 4.75
C CYS A 28 -7.13 -26.85 4.36
N ALA A 29 -8.00 -27.29 3.45
CA ALA A 29 -7.92 -28.66 2.91
C ALA A 29 -6.75 -28.84 1.93
N LYS A 30 -6.19 -27.73 1.42
CA LYS A 30 -5.08 -27.69 0.46
C LYS A 30 -3.82 -26.99 0.99
N ALA A 31 -3.79 -26.66 2.28
CA ALA A 31 -2.65 -26.00 2.91
C ALA A 31 -1.35 -26.80 2.67
N ALA A 32 -0.42 -26.22 1.92
CA ALA A 32 0.83 -26.83 1.51
C ALA A 32 2.01 -26.20 2.24
N SER A 33 2.04 -24.87 2.35
CA SER A 33 3.14 -24.13 2.96
C SER A 33 3.12 -24.24 4.49
N ALA A 34 4.28 -24.00 5.11
CA ALA A 34 4.39 -23.98 6.58
C ALA A 34 3.50 -22.89 7.19
N VAL A 35 3.38 -21.72 6.52
CA VAL A 35 2.52 -20.61 6.92
C VAL A 35 1.04 -20.97 6.82
N GLU A 36 0.61 -21.60 5.71
CA GLU A 36 -0.77 -22.05 5.56
C GLU A 36 -1.14 -23.09 6.63
N LYS A 37 -0.24 -24.04 6.91
CA LYS A 37 -0.41 -25.03 7.98
C LYS A 37 -0.49 -24.36 9.36
N LEU A 38 0.35 -23.36 9.63
CA LEU A 38 0.29 -22.57 10.86
C LEU A 38 -1.09 -21.93 11.02
N ILE A 39 -1.56 -21.21 9.99
CA ILE A 39 -2.87 -20.54 10.01
C ILE A 39 -4.02 -21.55 10.18
N CYS A 40 -3.96 -22.68 9.48
CA CYS A 40 -5.00 -23.70 9.51
C CYS A 40 -5.01 -24.56 10.78
N SER A 41 -3.92 -24.56 11.55
CA SER A 41 -3.84 -25.28 12.83
C SER A 41 -4.63 -24.61 13.96
N ASP A 42 -4.99 -23.33 13.82
CA ASP A 42 -5.78 -22.58 14.80
C ASP A 42 -7.11 -22.09 14.20
N ARG A 43 -8.23 -22.65 14.70
CA ARG A 43 -9.59 -22.26 14.29
C ARG A 43 -9.86 -20.76 14.46
N LYS A 44 -9.27 -20.10 15.46
CA LYS A 44 -9.44 -18.64 15.64
C LYS A 44 -8.72 -17.86 14.54
N THR A 45 -7.59 -18.35 14.06
CA THR A 45 -6.83 -17.75 12.96
C THR A 45 -7.56 -17.95 11.63
N VAL A 46 -8.10 -19.14 11.36
CA VAL A 46 -8.96 -19.39 10.18
C VAL A 46 -10.18 -18.47 10.15
N SER A 47 -10.83 -18.25 11.30
CA SER A 47 -11.96 -17.32 11.39
C SER A 47 -11.55 -15.87 11.08
N ALA A 48 -10.36 -15.46 11.53
CA ALA A 48 -9.81 -14.15 11.20
C ALA A 48 -9.50 -14.01 9.71
N ASP A 49 -8.94 -15.05 9.06
CA ASP A 49 -8.68 -15.05 7.62
C ASP A 49 -9.98 -14.90 6.82
N ALA A 50 -11.04 -15.61 7.23
CA ALA A 50 -12.36 -15.45 6.63
C ALA A 50 -12.94 -14.03 6.82
N GLU A 51 -12.68 -13.37 7.95
CA GLU A 51 -13.10 -11.99 8.18
C GLU A 51 -12.32 -10.99 7.31
N LEU A 52 -10.99 -11.11 7.25
CA LEU A 52 -10.14 -10.31 6.35
C LEU A 52 -10.67 -10.37 4.92
N ASN A 53 -11.00 -11.57 4.48
CA ASN A 53 -11.50 -11.85 3.14
C ASN A 53 -12.89 -11.22 2.87
N ARG A 54 -13.77 -11.19 3.87
CA ARG A 54 -15.03 -10.43 3.79
C ARG A 54 -14.77 -8.92 3.73
N ALA A 55 -13.85 -8.40 4.54
CA ALA A 55 -13.47 -6.99 4.54
C ALA A 55 -12.88 -6.58 3.18
N TYR A 56 -11.99 -7.40 2.62
CA TYR A 56 -11.41 -7.20 1.29
C TYR A 56 -12.49 -7.20 0.19
N ALA A 57 -13.42 -8.15 0.22
CA ALA A 57 -14.54 -8.15 -0.73
C ALA A 57 -15.44 -6.91 -0.58
N ALA A 58 -15.60 -6.38 0.64
CA ALA A 58 -16.39 -5.19 0.90
C ALA A 58 -15.71 -3.89 0.43
N ILE A 59 -14.41 -3.70 0.69
CA ILE A 59 -13.69 -2.51 0.22
C ILE A 59 -13.58 -2.49 -1.32
N LEU A 60 -13.40 -3.65 -1.97
CA LEU A 60 -13.42 -3.73 -3.43
C LEU A 60 -14.73 -3.29 -4.07
N LYS A 61 -15.87 -3.44 -3.37
CA LYS A 61 -17.19 -2.96 -3.83
C LYS A 61 -17.35 -1.44 -3.67
N GLN A 62 -16.58 -0.84 -2.78
CA GLN A 62 -16.57 0.60 -2.54
C GLN A 62 -15.58 1.35 -3.42
N ALA A 63 -14.72 0.65 -4.16
CA ALA A 63 -13.80 1.25 -5.11
C ALA A 63 -14.57 2.05 -6.17
N PRO A 64 -14.34 3.37 -6.30
CA PRO A 64 -15.13 4.22 -7.18
C PRO A 64 -14.72 4.08 -8.66
N ASP A 65 -13.54 3.52 -8.93
CA ASP A 65 -13.04 3.26 -10.28
C ASP A 65 -12.13 2.02 -10.36
N GLY A 66 -11.78 1.65 -11.60
CA GLY A 66 -10.95 0.49 -11.89
C GLY A 66 -9.51 0.61 -11.38
N ASP A 67 -8.94 1.82 -11.33
CA ASP A 67 -7.57 2.02 -10.85
C ASP A 67 -7.49 1.80 -9.34
N ILE A 68 -8.45 2.35 -8.58
CA ILE A 68 -8.52 2.15 -7.12
C ILE A 68 -8.79 0.68 -6.82
N ARG A 69 -9.66 0.03 -7.60
CA ARG A 69 -9.88 -1.42 -7.46
C ARG A 69 -8.61 -2.23 -7.73
N ALA A 70 -7.83 -1.87 -8.75
CA ALA A 70 -6.56 -2.51 -9.08
C ALA A 70 -5.50 -2.25 -7.99
N MET A 71 -5.43 -1.03 -7.47
CA MET A 71 -4.55 -0.65 -6.35
C MET A 71 -4.88 -1.47 -5.10
N LEU A 72 -6.15 -1.58 -4.70
CA LEU A 72 -6.55 -2.40 -3.55
C LEU A 72 -6.14 -3.87 -3.73
N ALA A 73 -6.28 -4.42 -4.94
CA ALA A 73 -5.86 -5.78 -5.23
C ALA A 73 -4.34 -5.96 -5.19
N HIS A 74 -3.58 -4.99 -5.68
CA HIS A 74 -2.12 -4.98 -5.59
C HIS A 74 -1.66 -4.90 -4.13
N ASN A 75 -2.24 -3.99 -3.36
CA ASN A 75 -1.91 -3.77 -1.96
C ASN A 75 -2.22 -5.00 -1.10
N GLN A 76 -3.33 -5.70 -1.36
CA GLN A 76 -3.65 -6.94 -0.67
C GLN A 76 -2.66 -8.07 -0.98
N LYS A 77 -2.20 -8.19 -2.24
CA LYS A 77 -1.15 -9.16 -2.61
C LYS A 77 0.16 -8.87 -1.89
N ARG A 78 0.56 -7.58 -1.83
CA ARG A 78 1.78 -7.16 -1.14
C ARG A 78 1.70 -7.47 0.36
N TRP A 79 0.57 -7.19 1.00
CA TRP A 79 0.35 -7.54 2.41
C TRP A 79 0.43 -9.06 2.65
N ILE A 80 -0.14 -9.89 1.76
CA ILE A 80 -0.05 -11.36 1.86
C ILE A 80 1.41 -11.82 1.81
N ALA A 81 2.20 -11.26 0.90
CA ALA A 81 3.63 -11.59 0.80
C ALA A 81 4.38 -11.21 2.08
N ALA A 82 4.19 -10.00 2.60
CA ALA A 82 4.82 -9.54 3.85
C ALA A 82 4.39 -10.39 5.06
N ARG A 83 3.10 -10.76 5.14
CA ARG A 83 2.59 -11.68 6.17
C ARG A 83 3.30 -13.03 6.09
N ASP A 84 3.36 -13.61 4.90
CA ASP A 84 3.91 -14.95 4.71
C ASP A 84 5.41 -14.99 5.02
N GLU A 85 6.15 -13.97 4.63
CA GLU A 85 7.56 -13.81 5.00
C GLU A 85 7.74 -13.68 6.53
N ALA A 86 6.97 -12.80 7.18
CA ALA A 86 7.05 -12.62 8.62
C ALA A 86 6.70 -13.90 9.39
N LEU A 87 5.67 -14.63 8.96
CA LEU A 87 5.27 -15.88 9.59
C LEU A 87 6.25 -17.02 9.30
N ALA A 88 6.88 -17.06 8.12
CA ALA A 88 7.95 -18.01 7.84
C ALA A 88 9.13 -17.78 8.79
N ASN A 89 9.56 -16.53 9.00
CA ASN A 89 10.62 -16.18 9.94
C ASN A 89 10.29 -16.61 11.38
N LEU A 90 9.04 -16.43 11.84
CA LEU A 90 8.60 -16.90 13.17
C LEU A 90 8.57 -18.43 13.30
N ILE A 91 8.35 -19.16 12.20
CA ILE A 91 8.39 -20.63 12.20
C ILE A 91 9.84 -21.12 12.26
N GLU A 92 10.75 -20.47 11.53
CA GLU A 92 12.17 -20.81 11.48
C GLU A 92 12.91 -20.43 12.77
N ASP A 93 12.55 -19.31 13.39
CA ASP A 93 13.05 -18.88 14.69
C ASP A 93 11.91 -18.69 15.70
N PRO A 94 11.50 -19.77 16.40
CA PRO A 94 10.50 -19.69 17.45
C PRO A 94 10.87 -18.77 18.62
N GLY A 95 12.16 -18.44 18.79
CA GLY A 95 12.64 -17.49 19.80
C GLY A 95 12.24 -16.04 19.50
N SER A 96 11.91 -15.73 18.25
CA SER A 96 11.40 -14.42 17.80
C SER A 96 9.89 -14.25 18.03
N VAL A 97 9.18 -15.28 18.51
CA VAL A 97 7.76 -15.14 18.88
C VAL A 97 7.63 -14.20 20.08
N PRO A 98 6.77 -13.15 20.03
CA PRO A 98 6.62 -12.23 21.15
C PRO A 98 6.25 -12.94 22.46
N ALA A 99 6.83 -12.47 23.56
CA ALA A 99 6.63 -13.08 24.89
C ALA A 99 5.14 -13.24 25.22
N GLY A 100 4.76 -14.45 25.64
CA GLY A 100 3.37 -14.78 25.99
C GLY A 100 2.44 -15.04 24.80
N LYS A 101 2.94 -15.01 23.56
CA LYS A 101 2.17 -15.34 22.35
C LYS A 101 2.61 -16.68 21.77
N THR A 102 1.71 -17.33 21.03
CA THR A 102 2.06 -18.42 20.11
C THR A 102 2.20 -17.87 18.69
N ALA A 103 2.90 -18.57 17.80
CA ALA A 103 2.97 -18.18 16.38
C ALA A 103 1.57 -18.05 15.75
N GLY A 104 0.62 -18.92 16.12
CA GLY A 104 -0.78 -18.80 15.67
C GLY A 104 -1.48 -17.55 16.22
N ALA A 105 -1.19 -17.16 17.47
CA ALA A 105 -1.70 -15.92 18.03
C ALA A 105 -1.14 -14.68 17.30
N ALA A 106 0.15 -14.69 16.95
CA ALA A 106 0.78 -13.64 16.16
C ALA A 106 0.16 -13.56 14.75
N ALA A 107 0.00 -14.69 14.06
CA ALA A 107 -0.68 -14.75 12.76
C ALA A 107 -2.11 -14.18 12.81
N ARG A 108 -2.87 -14.54 13.84
CA ARG A 108 -4.23 -14.02 14.06
C ARG A 108 -4.26 -12.51 14.27
N GLU A 109 -3.29 -11.94 14.98
CA GLU A 109 -3.19 -10.49 15.19
C GLU A 109 -2.93 -9.77 13.87
N LEU A 110 -1.90 -10.19 13.11
CA LEU A 110 -1.60 -9.61 11.79
C LEU A 110 -2.82 -9.62 10.85
N ILE A 111 -3.54 -10.75 10.79
CA ILE A 111 -4.73 -10.91 9.95
C ILE A 111 -5.87 -9.98 10.41
N ARG A 112 -6.08 -9.83 11.73
CA ARG A 112 -7.11 -8.95 12.28
C ARG A 112 -6.79 -7.49 12.05
N ASP A 113 -5.54 -7.11 12.19
CA ASP A 113 -5.09 -5.73 12.02
C ASP A 113 -5.27 -5.30 10.56
N ARG A 114 -4.92 -6.16 9.59
CA ARG A 114 -5.23 -5.89 8.19
C ARG A 114 -6.74 -5.81 7.92
N ALA A 115 -7.53 -6.72 8.50
CA ALA A 115 -8.99 -6.63 8.35
C ALA A 115 -9.53 -5.30 8.90
N ALA A 116 -9.00 -4.82 10.03
CA ALA A 116 -9.35 -3.53 10.62
C ALA A 116 -8.94 -2.36 9.72
N GLU A 117 -7.73 -2.39 9.15
CA GLU A 117 -7.24 -1.38 8.21
C GLU A 117 -8.12 -1.27 6.96
N LEU A 118 -8.52 -2.39 6.36
CA LEU A 118 -9.44 -2.40 5.21
C LEU A 118 -10.83 -1.83 5.55
N LYS A 119 -11.19 -1.79 6.83
CA LYS A 119 -12.45 -1.22 7.33
C LYS A 119 -12.28 0.20 7.87
N ALA A 120 -11.05 0.68 8.05
CA ALA A 120 -10.78 1.93 8.74
C ALA A 120 -11.36 3.11 7.95
N THR A 121 -12.10 3.97 8.64
CA THR A 121 -12.63 5.22 8.11
C THR A 121 -12.24 6.35 9.06
N ARG A 122 -11.79 7.48 8.52
CA ARG A 122 -11.64 8.70 9.33
C ARG A 122 -13.01 9.17 9.80
N LYS A 123 -13.06 9.81 10.97
CA LYS A 123 -14.28 10.41 11.49
C LYS A 123 -14.82 11.42 10.47
N GLY A 124 -16.05 11.20 10.00
CA GLY A 124 -16.72 12.05 9.01
C GLY A 124 -16.40 11.70 7.54
N ALA A 125 -15.57 10.70 7.27
CA ALA A 125 -15.34 10.21 5.91
C ALA A 125 -16.42 9.19 5.50
N GLU A 126 -16.88 9.27 4.25
CA GLU A 126 -17.83 8.31 3.67
C GLU A 126 -17.13 7.05 3.14
N LEU A 127 -15.84 7.15 2.81
CA LEU A 127 -15.06 6.09 2.18
C LEU A 127 -13.97 5.57 3.12
N PRO A 128 -13.60 4.28 3.00
CA PRO A 128 -12.43 3.72 3.66
C PRO A 128 -11.18 4.54 3.41
N GLU A 129 -10.30 4.54 4.40
CA GLU A 129 -9.10 5.37 4.45
C GLU A 129 -8.18 5.15 3.24
N LEU A 130 -7.95 3.89 2.86
CA LEU A 130 -7.14 3.53 1.69
C LEU A 130 -7.71 4.12 0.39
N ILE A 131 -9.04 4.15 0.25
CA ILE A 131 -9.73 4.73 -0.91
C ILE A 131 -9.64 6.25 -0.86
N SER A 132 -9.88 6.85 0.30
CA SER A 132 -9.81 8.30 0.50
C SER A 132 -8.42 8.86 0.17
N ARG A 133 -7.34 8.18 0.62
CA ARG A 133 -5.96 8.54 0.26
C ARG A 133 -5.73 8.47 -1.24
N ALA A 134 -6.12 7.39 -1.88
CA ALA A 134 -5.96 7.22 -3.32
C ALA A 134 -6.69 8.31 -4.12
N LEU A 135 -7.88 8.72 -3.69
CA LEU A 135 -8.61 9.84 -4.30
C LEU A 135 -7.86 11.17 -4.13
N SER A 136 -7.34 11.47 -2.94
CA SER A 136 -6.50 12.64 -2.70
C SER A 136 -5.24 12.63 -3.57
N GLN A 137 -4.60 11.48 -3.74
CA GLN A 137 -3.44 11.31 -4.62
C GLN A 137 -3.80 11.57 -6.09
N LYS A 138 -4.93 11.07 -6.59
CA LYS A 138 -5.43 11.38 -7.94
C LYS A 138 -5.69 12.88 -8.10
N GLN A 139 -6.37 13.50 -7.14
CA GLN A 139 -6.69 14.93 -7.17
C GLN A 139 -5.44 15.81 -7.17
N PHE A 140 -4.42 15.45 -6.37
CA PHE A 140 -3.17 16.18 -6.36
C PHE A 140 -2.43 16.06 -7.69
N GLN A 141 -2.26 14.83 -8.19
CA GLN A 141 -1.53 14.56 -9.42
C GLN A 141 -2.19 15.13 -10.68
N ALA A 142 -3.53 15.28 -10.70
CA ALA A 142 -4.27 15.86 -11.82
C ALA A 142 -3.91 17.32 -12.13
N GLN A 143 -3.17 17.99 -11.23
CA GLN A 143 -2.69 19.36 -11.41
C GLN A 143 -1.44 19.46 -12.28
N PHE A 144 -0.82 18.31 -12.60
CA PHE A 144 0.42 18.21 -13.37
C PHE A 144 0.19 17.38 -14.63
N THR A 145 1.12 17.45 -15.58
CA THR A 145 1.05 16.62 -16.80
C THR A 145 1.19 15.12 -16.51
N GLY A 146 1.75 14.75 -15.35
CA GLY A 146 2.20 13.41 -15.08
C GLY A 146 3.35 13.00 -16.02
N GLY A 147 3.48 11.70 -16.27
CA GLY A 147 4.45 11.13 -17.20
C GLY A 147 4.85 9.71 -16.82
N ALA A 148 5.80 9.15 -17.56
CA ALA A 148 6.25 7.76 -17.39
C ALA A 148 6.88 7.50 -16.01
N TYR A 149 7.47 8.52 -15.40
CA TYR A 149 8.18 8.42 -14.12
C TYR A 149 7.31 8.75 -12.91
N ALA A 150 6.14 9.37 -13.10
CA ALA A 150 5.22 9.64 -11.98
C ALA A 150 4.64 8.33 -11.39
N GLY A 151 4.51 8.27 -10.08
CA GLY A 151 3.89 7.14 -9.37
C GLY A 151 4.65 6.76 -8.11
N TYR A 152 4.36 5.55 -7.61
CA TYR A 152 4.80 5.05 -6.31
C TYR A 152 5.61 3.77 -6.48
N SER A 153 6.83 3.76 -5.97
CA SER A 153 7.64 2.57 -5.76
C SER A 153 7.61 2.23 -4.27
N THR A 154 6.76 1.27 -3.88
CA THR A 154 6.43 1.02 -2.48
C THR A 154 6.90 -0.36 -2.02
N SER A 155 7.61 -0.38 -0.90
CA SER A 155 7.98 -1.59 -0.14
C SER A 155 7.20 -1.62 1.17
N CYS A 156 6.77 -2.80 1.59
CA CYS A 156 6.08 -2.96 2.87
C CYS A 156 6.53 -4.22 3.56
N ASP A 157 6.65 -4.15 4.87
CA ASP A 157 7.12 -5.23 5.73
C ASP A 157 6.27 -5.32 7.00
N ILE A 158 6.40 -6.44 7.71
CA ILE A 158 5.92 -6.56 9.08
C ILE A 158 7.09 -6.21 10.01
N PHE A 159 7.02 -5.04 10.62
CA PHE A 159 8.07 -4.57 11.52
C PHE A 159 7.99 -5.27 12.88
N PRO A 160 9.13 -5.68 13.46
CA PRO A 160 9.16 -6.33 14.76
C PRO A 160 8.85 -5.34 15.89
N GLY A 161 8.27 -5.83 16.99
CA GLY A 161 7.92 -5.06 18.17
C GLY A 161 6.98 -5.85 19.09
N GLU A 162 6.57 -5.30 20.23
CA GLU A 162 5.55 -5.93 21.10
C GLU A 162 4.23 -6.19 20.34
N HIS A 163 3.93 -5.29 19.40
CA HIS A 163 2.89 -5.41 18.40
C HIS A 163 3.52 -5.30 17.02
N ALA A 164 3.76 -6.45 16.39
CA ALA A 164 4.20 -6.49 15.00
C ALA A 164 3.17 -5.76 14.13
N TYR A 165 3.62 -4.81 13.31
CA TYR A 165 2.73 -3.98 12.51
C TYR A 165 3.16 -3.97 11.04
N TYR A 166 2.17 -3.91 10.15
CA TYR A 166 2.40 -3.73 8.73
C TYR A 166 2.71 -2.26 8.45
N GLY A 167 3.91 -1.99 7.94
CA GLY A 167 4.37 -0.66 7.60
C GLY A 167 4.81 -0.60 6.14
N CYS A 168 4.57 0.53 5.49
CA CYS A 168 4.92 0.75 4.10
C CYS A 168 5.76 2.01 3.95
N PHE A 169 6.79 1.93 3.12
CA PHE A 169 7.67 3.03 2.71
C PHE A 169 7.65 3.15 1.20
N ALA A 170 7.88 4.35 0.68
CA ALA A 170 7.88 4.55 -0.76
C ALA A 170 8.89 5.58 -1.24
N THR A 171 9.41 5.32 -2.44
CA THR A 171 9.85 6.38 -3.32
C THR A 171 8.66 6.87 -4.13
N ARG A 172 8.24 8.10 -3.89
CA ARG A 172 7.13 8.80 -4.55
C ARG A 172 7.71 9.70 -5.63
N HIS A 173 7.18 9.62 -6.84
CA HIS A 173 7.59 10.45 -7.96
C HIS A 173 6.42 11.28 -8.45
N TYR A 174 6.62 12.59 -8.47
CA TYR A 174 5.72 13.54 -9.10
C TYR A 174 6.37 14.06 -10.38
N GLN A 175 5.59 14.27 -11.44
CA GLN A 175 6.12 14.72 -12.73
C GLN A 175 5.25 15.81 -13.36
N ASN A 176 5.91 16.86 -13.85
CA ASN A 176 5.29 17.95 -14.58
C ASN A 176 6.20 18.38 -15.74
N LYS A 177 5.76 18.15 -16.97
CA LYS A 177 6.58 18.21 -18.19
C LYS A 177 7.83 17.34 -17.99
N ASP A 178 9.00 17.91 -18.21
CA ASP A 178 10.28 17.22 -18.01
C ASP A 178 10.72 17.17 -16.55
N ARG A 179 10.13 17.99 -15.65
CA ARG A 179 10.54 18.04 -14.23
C ARG A 179 10.01 16.83 -13.47
N ILE A 180 10.89 16.14 -12.75
CA ILE A 180 10.58 15.06 -11.82
C ILE A 180 11.01 15.48 -10.41
N CYS A 181 10.09 15.40 -9.46
CA CYS A 181 10.32 15.67 -8.05
C CYS A 181 10.01 14.40 -7.28
N SER A 182 11.00 13.84 -6.59
CA SER A 182 10.86 12.56 -5.90
C SER A 182 11.09 12.70 -4.40
N VAL A 183 10.31 11.98 -3.61
CA VAL A 183 10.49 11.84 -2.16
C VAL A 183 10.71 10.37 -1.87
N ASP A 184 11.83 10.07 -1.25
CA ASP A 184 12.24 8.73 -0.86
C ASP A 184 12.21 8.64 0.65
N GLU A 185 11.35 7.77 1.17
CA GLU A 185 11.31 7.45 2.59
C GLU A 185 11.82 6.04 2.82
N TYR A 186 12.68 5.91 3.80
CA TYR A 186 13.19 4.61 4.21
C TYR A 186 13.45 4.56 5.70
N TRP A 187 13.36 3.36 6.26
CA TRP A 187 13.74 3.11 7.63
C TRP A 187 15.18 2.59 7.69
N ALA A 188 16.00 3.18 8.55
CA ALA A 188 17.33 2.68 8.85
C ALA A 188 17.69 3.01 10.31
N SER A 189 18.49 2.17 10.96
CA SER A 189 19.06 2.47 12.28
C SER A 189 18.05 2.95 13.35
N GLY A 190 16.80 2.47 13.30
CA GLY A 190 15.75 2.85 14.25
C GLY A 190 15.08 4.20 13.98
N SER A 191 15.28 4.82 12.82
CA SER A 191 14.65 6.10 12.43
C SER A 191 14.17 6.08 10.99
N VAL A 192 13.16 6.91 10.70
CA VAL A 192 12.73 7.19 9.33
C VAL A 192 13.58 8.33 8.78
N TYR A 193 14.07 8.13 7.56
CA TYR A 193 14.81 9.12 6.80
C TYR A 193 14.02 9.50 5.57
N THR A 194 14.06 10.78 5.23
CA THR A 194 13.43 11.31 4.04
C THR A 194 14.50 11.94 3.15
N LYS A 195 14.45 11.64 1.86
CA LYS A 195 15.34 12.21 0.86
C LYS A 195 14.56 12.72 -0.34
N ARG A 196 14.77 13.98 -0.68
CA ARG A 196 14.16 14.66 -1.81
C ARG A 196 15.13 14.68 -2.98
N TYR A 197 14.60 14.47 -4.18
CA TYR A 197 15.35 14.50 -5.43
C TYR A 197 14.65 15.38 -6.46
N VAL A 198 15.46 16.09 -7.23
CA VAL A 198 15.01 16.90 -8.36
C VAL A 198 15.75 16.43 -9.60
N ALA A 199 15.02 16.06 -10.64
CA ALA A 199 15.56 15.62 -11.91
C ALA A 199 14.79 16.25 -13.08
N ASN A 200 15.38 16.22 -14.26
CA ASN A 200 14.68 16.52 -15.50
C ASN A 200 14.77 15.33 -16.47
N VAL A 201 13.75 15.13 -17.28
CA VAL A 201 13.81 14.22 -18.42
C VAL A 201 14.60 14.91 -19.53
N VAL A 202 15.77 14.37 -19.83
CA VAL A 202 16.65 14.80 -20.92
C VAL A 202 16.84 13.61 -21.85
N ASP A 203 16.53 13.78 -23.14
CA ASP A 203 16.58 12.71 -24.15
C ASP A 203 15.82 11.43 -23.72
N GLY A 204 14.66 11.63 -23.09
CA GLY A 204 13.77 10.56 -22.64
C GLY A 204 14.21 9.86 -21.34
N LYS A 205 15.32 10.29 -20.71
CA LYS A 205 15.85 9.69 -19.47
C LYS A 205 15.90 10.70 -18.33
N PRO A 206 15.64 10.28 -17.07
CA PRO A 206 15.81 11.16 -15.93
C PRO A 206 17.29 11.45 -15.74
N GLN A 207 17.61 12.74 -15.60
CA GLN A 207 18.92 13.22 -15.20
C GLN A 207 18.77 13.92 -13.86
N LEU A 208 19.37 13.31 -12.83
CA LEU A 208 19.36 13.86 -11.49
C LEU A 208 20.12 15.18 -11.41
N ALA A 209 19.47 16.22 -10.91
CA ALA A 209 20.00 17.58 -10.82
C ALA A 209 20.34 17.96 -9.37
N ALA A 210 19.52 17.55 -8.40
CA ALA A 210 19.76 17.85 -7.00
C ALA A 210 19.18 16.78 -6.07
N SER A 211 19.76 16.65 -4.89
CA SER A 211 19.19 15.85 -3.80
C SER A 211 19.40 16.51 -2.44
N CYS A 212 18.52 16.22 -1.48
CA CYS A 212 18.64 16.70 -0.12
C CYS A 212 18.05 15.66 0.85
N SER A 213 18.73 15.40 1.97
CA SER A 213 18.39 14.31 2.90
C SER A 213 18.19 14.85 4.32
N PHE A 214 17.21 14.32 5.05
CA PHE A 214 16.90 14.75 6.41
C PHE A 214 16.23 13.66 7.25
N SER A 215 16.19 13.90 8.57
CA SER A 215 15.54 13.03 9.56
C SER A 215 14.78 13.88 10.57
N ASN A 216 13.49 13.59 10.77
CA ASN A 216 12.64 14.07 11.87
C ASN A 216 12.44 15.61 12.02
N SER A 217 12.98 16.45 11.13
CA SER A 217 12.63 17.87 11.01
C SER A 217 12.21 18.20 9.58
N ASP A 218 10.93 18.54 9.37
CA ASP A 218 10.35 18.98 8.09
C ASP A 218 11.01 20.26 7.52
N GLU A 219 11.89 20.90 8.30
CA GLU A 219 12.60 22.14 7.97
C GLU A 219 13.82 21.93 7.06
N ALA A 220 14.15 20.69 6.74
CA ALA A 220 15.29 20.38 5.90
C ALA A 220 14.90 20.34 4.42
N CYS A 221 15.68 21.06 3.60
CA CYS A 221 15.44 21.33 2.17
C CYS A 221 14.46 22.49 1.86
N SER A 222 14.42 23.52 2.71
CA SER A 222 13.81 24.82 2.37
C SER A 222 14.80 25.71 1.62
N ASP A 223 14.37 26.29 0.49
CA ASP A 223 15.15 27.25 -0.30
C ASP A 223 15.36 28.60 0.43
N THR A 224 14.67 28.85 1.55
CA THR A 224 14.66 30.16 2.23
C THR A 224 15.05 30.13 3.72
N ALA A 225 14.97 28.99 4.42
CA ALA A 225 15.15 28.98 5.88
C ALA A 225 15.65 27.65 6.49
N GLY A 226 16.21 26.72 5.72
CA GLY A 226 16.64 25.41 6.22
C GLY A 226 18.14 25.29 6.54
N GLU A 227 18.51 24.57 7.59
CA GLU A 227 19.91 24.22 7.91
C GLU A 227 20.51 23.18 6.94
N THR A 228 19.65 22.44 6.23
CA THR A 228 20.04 21.38 5.29
C THR A 228 20.09 21.91 3.86
N LYS A 229 21.27 21.81 3.23
CA LYS A 229 21.54 22.35 1.89
C LYS A 229 21.31 21.33 0.79
N TRP A 230 20.86 21.81 -0.37
CA TRP A 230 20.81 21.03 -1.60
C TRP A 230 22.21 20.56 -2.04
N ASN A 231 22.35 19.28 -2.33
CA ASN A 231 23.48 18.77 -3.09
C ASN A 231 23.16 18.87 -4.59
N MET A 232 23.81 19.80 -5.28
CA MET A 232 23.65 20.05 -6.73
C MET A 232 24.49 19.13 -7.62
N LYS A 233 25.27 18.22 -7.03
CA LYS A 233 26.04 17.19 -7.76
C LYS A 233 25.84 15.82 -7.09
N PRO A 234 24.60 15.34 -6.97
CA PRO A 234 24.32 14.07 -6.32
C PRO A 234 24.70 12.90 -7.22
N GLN A 235 25.12 11.80 -6.60
CA GLN A 235 25.14 10.52 -7.28
C GLN A 235 23.71 9.98 -7.38
N GLN A 236 23.30 9.54 -8.57
CA GLN A 236 22.01 8.90 -8.77
C GLN A 236 22.01 7.48 -8.20
N PRO A 237 21.09 7.13 -7.28
CA PRO A 237 20.92 5.75 -6.85
C PRO A 237 20.27 4.90 -7.94
N ASP A 238 20.67 3.63 -8.04
CA ASP A 238 20.16 2.69 -9.06
C ASP A 238 18.65 2.43 -8.94
N PHE A 239 18.09 2.53 -7.73
CA PHE A 239 16.68 2.29 -7.47
C PHE A 239 15.76 3.47 -7.84
N LEU A 240 16.32 4.68 -8.04
CA LEU A 240 15.54 5.91 -8.02
C LEU A 240 14.56 6.03 -9.21
N TYR A 241 14.91 5.54 -10.39
CA TYR A 241 14.04 5.66 -11.57
C TYR A 241 13.81 4.30 -12.22
N PRO A 242 12.76 3.58 -11.81
CA PRO A 242 12.48 2.24 -12.32
C PRO A 242 12.20 2.24 -13.82
N ALA A 243 12.70 1.21 -14.52
CA ALA A 243 12.48 1.05 -15.95
C ALA A 243 11.02 0.68 -16.31
N LYS A 244 10.25 0.19 -15.34
CA LYS A 244 8.84 -0.16 -15.50
C LYS A 244 7.96 0.99 -15.03
N PRO A 245 6.81 1.22 -15.70
CA PRO A 245 5.83 2.20 -15.23
C PRO A 245 5.39 1.92 -13.79
N LEU A 246 5.33 2.97 -13.00
CA LEU A 246 4.90 2.90 -11.61
C LEU A 246 3.38 2.96 -11.47
N PRO A 247 2.80 2.29 -10.46
CA PRO A 247 1.44 2.56 -10.01
C PRO A 247 1.24 4.05 -9.77
N LYS A 248 0.16 4.61 -10.31
CA LYS A 248 -0.15 6.05 -10.16
C LYS A 248 -0.75 6.41 -8.80
N ILE A 249 -1.18 5.41 -8.03
CA ILE A 249 -1.75 5.57 -6.70
C ILE A 249 -1.35 4.37 -5.84
N ASP A 250 -1.21 4.62 -4.54
CA ASP A 250 -1.01 3.58 -3.53
C ASP A 250 -1.62 4.05 -2.20
N GLY A 251 -2.74 3.44 -1.80
CA GLY A 251 -3.47 3.83 -0.59
C GLY A 251 -2.74 3.50 0.72
N GLU A 252 -1.69 2.67 0.69
CA GLU A 252 -0.85 2.44 1.89
C GLU A 252 0.05 3.64 2.20
N ILE A 253 0.28 4.53 1.22
CA ILE A 253 1.22 5.64 1.34
C ILE A 253 0.47 6.93 1.71
N VAL A 254 0.82 7.49 2.86
CA VAL A 254 0.49 8.86 3.24
C VAL A 254 1.49 9.77 2.50
N SER A 255 0.99 10.79 1.83
CA SER A 255 1.83 11.65 0.97
C SER A 255 1.36 13.10 0.95
N ASP A 256 0.38 13.47 1.77
CA ASP A 256 -0.19 14.81 1.80
C ASP A 256 0.73 15.84 2.45
N ASP A 257 1.67 15.40 3.28
CA ASP A 257 2.80 16.16 3.81
C ASP A 257 3.80 16.63 2.73
N ASP A 258 3.90 15.91 1.62
CA ASP A 258 4.78 16.30 0.50
C ASP A 258 4.19 17.36 -0.42
N TYR A 259 2.88 17.60 -0.41
CA TYR A 259 2.18 18.25 -1.52
C TYR A 259 2.62 19.70 -1.76
N ASP A 260 2.88 20.46 -0.71
CA ASP A 260 3.36 21.84 -0.84
C ASP A 260 4.77 21.89 -1.43
N TRP A 261 5.66 21.00 -0.96
CA TRP A 261 7.00 20.86 -1.51
C TRP A 261 6.97 20.40 -2.98
N ALA A 262 6.19 19.36 -3.29
CA ALA A 262 6.10 18.82 -4.63
C ALA A 262 5.58 19.88 -5.61
N ARG A 263 4.59 20.68 -5.21
CA ARG A 263 4.08 21.79 -6.02
C ARG A 263 5.17 22.84 -6.30
N ALA A 264 5.91 23.27 -5.27
CA ALA A 264 7.00 24.21 -5.44
C ALA A 264 8.09 23.66 -6.37
N CYS A 265 8.48 22.41 -6.18
CA CYS A 265 9.50 21.74 -6.98
C CYS A 265 9.10 21.57 -8.46
N LEU A 266 7.84 21.23 -8.73
CA LEU A 266 7.34 20.94 -10.08
C LEU A 266 7.03 22.18 -10.92
N THR A 267 6.85 23.33 -10.28
CA THR A 267 6.39 24.56 -10.93
C THR A 267 7.41 25.71 -10.86
N GLY A 268 8.36 25.64 -9.94
CA GLY A 268 9.43 26.61 -9.79
C GLY A 268 10.38 26.62 -10.99
N ALA A 269 10.47 27.76 -11.68
CA ALA A 269 11.34 27.92 -12.86
C ALA A 269 12.83 27.67 -12.55
N THR A 270 13.26 27.99 -11.33
CA THR A 270 14.65 27.89 -10.87
C THR A 270 14.79 26.99 -9.64
N TYR A 271 13.94 25.97 -9.49
CA TYR A 271 13.99 25.08 -8.33
C TYR A 271 15.04 23.95 -8.49
N PRO A 272 15.77 23.57 -7.42
CA PRO A 272 15.95 24.36 -6.21
C PRO A 272 16.77 25.62 -6.50
N ALA A 273 16.51 26.70 -5.77
CA ALA A 273 17.30 27.92 -5.93
C ALA A 273 18.77 27.67 -5.56
N ASN A 274 19.69 28.14 -6.40
CA ASN A 274 21.14 28.11 -6.13
C ASN A 274 21.55 29.17 -5.10
#